data_AF-A0A069D5Z2-F1
#
_entry.id   AF-A0A069D5Z2-F1
#
_cell.length_a   1.000
_cell.length_b   1.000
_cell.length_c   1.000
_cell.angle_alpha   90.00
_cell.angle_beta   90.00
_cell.angle_gamma   90.00
#
_symmetry.space_group_name_H-M   'P 1'
#
loop_
_entity.id
_entity.type
_entity.pdbx_description
1 polymer ?
#
loop_
_entity_poly.entity_id
_entity_poly.type
_entity_poly.pdbx_seq_one_letter_code
_entity_poly.pdbx_strand_id
1 'polypeptide(L)' 'MKGGAAEAQAFIDRLQIFSLLANVADVKSLVIHPASTTHSQLSEKELAEQGIKPGTVRLSIGTEHIDDIIDDLEQALNF' A
#
# COMPACT_ATOMS: atom_id res chain seq x y z
N MET A 1 -6.14 0.00 6.71
CA MET A 1 -6.70 1.34 7.03
C MET A 1 -8.02 1.20 7.76
N LYS A 2 -8.57 2.30 8.30
CA LYS A 2 -9.98 2.34 8.71
C LYS A 2 -10.84 2.42 7.43
N GLY A 3 -10.95 1.30 6.71
CA GLY A 3 -11.57 1.22 5.39
C GLY A 3 -11.36 -0.16 4.75
N GLY A 4 -12.11 -0.44 3.68
CA GLY A 4 -12.03 -1.65 2.87
C GLY A 4 -11.14 -1.48 1.64
N ALA A 5 -11.38 -2.32 0.62
CA ALA A 5 -10.57 -2.35 -0.60
C ALA A 5 -10.69 -1.07 -1.43
N ALA A 6 -11.86 -0.42 -1.44
CA ALA A 6 -12.07 0.84 -2.18
C ALA A 6 -11.24 1.98 -1.58
N GLU A 7 -11.20 2.09 -0.25
CA GLU A 7 -10.39 3.07 0.47
C GLU A 7 -8.89 2.77 0.30
N ALA A 8 -8.52 1.48 0.24
CA ALA A 8 -7.16 1.08 -0.10
C ALA A 8 -6.74 1.51 -1.50
N GLN A 9 -7.59 1.28 -2.50
CA GLN A 9 -7.32 1.71 -3.86
C GLN A 9 -7.23 3.24 -3.95
N ALA A 10 -8.19 3.96 -3.35
CA ALA A 10 -8.21 5.43 -3.38
C ALA A 10 -7.00 6.07 -2.69
N PHE A 11 -6.49 5.47 -1.61
CA PHE A 11 -5.23 5.89 -0.99
C PHE A 11 -4.04 5.67 -1.94
N ILE A 12 -3.94 4.47 -2.53
CA ILE A 12 -2.85 4.11 -3.46
C ILE A 12 -2.83 5.04 -4.67
N ASP A 13 -4.00 5.33 -5.25
CA ASP A 13 -4.14 6.17 -6.45
C ASP A 13 -3.76 7.65 -6.19
N ARG A 14 -3.74 8.07 -4.91
CA ARG A 14 -3.36 9.43 -4.52
C ARG A 14 -1.87 9.60 -4.25
N LEU A 15 -1.12 8.52 -4.03
CA LEU A 15 0.31 8.61 -3.76
C LEU A 15 1.05 9.15 -4.98
N GLN A 16 1.93 10.12 -4.76
CA GLN A 16 2.68 10.79 -5.81
C GLN A 16 4.13 10.30 -5.89
N ILE A 17 4.70 9.84 -4.77
CA ILE A 17 6.08 9.36 -4.68
C ILE A 17 6.13 7.84 -4.83
N PHE A 18 5.20 7.14 -4.18
CA PHE A 18 5.19 5.68 -4.17
C PHE A 18 4.82 5.10 -5.54
N SER A 19 5.63 4.17 -6.04
CA SER A 19 5.32 3.42 -7.26
C SER A 19 4.54 2.15 -6.95
N LEU A 20 3.45 1.91 -7.69
CA LEU A 20 2.66 0.67 -7.60
C LEU A 20 3.38 -0.48 -8.33
N LEU A 21 4.36 -1.08 -7.67
CA LEU A 21 5.15 -2.16 -8.21
C LEU A 21 5.39 -3.27 -7.17
N ALA A 22 5.35 -4.52 -7.65
CA ALA A 22 5.59 -5.70 -6.84
C ALA A 22 7.08 -6.09 -6.84
N ASN A 23 7.96 -5.19 -6.42
CA ASN A 23 9.37 -5.47 -6.13
C ASN A 23 9.70 -5.07 -4.67
N VAL A 24 10.85 -5.53 -4.16
CA VAL A 24 11.36 -5.20 -2.83
C VAL A 24 12.83 -4.81 -3.00
N ALA A 25 13.31 -3.83 -2.23
CA ALA A 25 14.67 -3.27 -2.27
C ALA A 25 15.02 -2.44 -3.52
N ASP A 26 14.10 -1.55 -3.93
CA ASP A 26 14.40 -0.47 -4.87
C ASP A 26 14.88 0.77 -4.10
N VAL A 27 15.61 1.67 -4.76
CA VAL A 27 15.94 3.00 -4.23
C VAL A 27 14.66 3.82 -4.04
N LYS A 28 13.61 3.49 -4.82
CA LYS A 28 12.31 4.15 -4.79
C LYS A 28 11.37 3.53 -3.75
N SER A 29 10.52 4.37 -3.18
CA SER A 29 9.39 3.96 -2.35
C SER A 29 8.32 3.25 -3.18
N LEU A 30 7.80 2.13 -2.65
CA LEU A 30 6.85 1.24 -3.34
C LEU A 30 5.60 0.99 -2.50
N VAL A 31 4.47 0.83 -3.17
CA VAL A 31 3.18 0.52 -2.54
C VAL A 31 2.53 -0.66 -3.25
N ILE A 32 1.90 -1.56 -2.49
CA ILE A 32 1.02 -2.60 -3.05
C ILE A 32 -0.22 -2.81 -2.17
N HIS A 33 -1.30 -3.30 -2.80
CA HIS A 33 -2.46 -3.88 -2.13
C HIS A 33 -2.34 -5.42 -2.16
N PRO A 34 -1.89 -6.09 -1.08
CA PRO A 34 -1.52 -7.51 -1.14
C PRO A 34 -2.66 -8.42 -1.58
N ALA A 35 -3.90 -8.15 -1.14
CA ALA A 35 -5.06 -8.98 -1.46
C ALA A 35 -5.43 -8.99 -2.96
N SER A 36 -5.16 -7.91 -3.72
CA SER A 36 -5.38 -7.89 -5.17
C SER A 36 -4.10 -8.10 -6.00
N THR A 37 -2.94 -8.24 -5.36
CA THR A 37 -1.65 -8.39 -6.05
C THR A 37 -0.93 -9.67 -5.63
N THR A 38 0.04 -9.58 -4.73
CA THR A 38 0.97 -10.65 -4.36
C THR A 38 0.29 -11.86 -3.71
N HIS A 39 -0.87 -11.67 -3.09
CA HIS A 39 -1.63 -12.72 -2.40
C HIS A 39 -3.01 -12.94 -3.04
N SER A 40 -3.21 -12.51 -4.28
CA SER A 40 -4.49 -12.62 -5.01
C SER A 40 -4.98 -14.06 -5.24
N GLN A 41 -4.12 -15.06 -5.07
CA GLN A 41 -4.47 -16.47 -5.20
C GLN A 41 -5.03 -17.09 -3.91
N LEU A 42 -4.98 -16.37 -2.79
CA LEU A 42 -5.48 -16.85 -1.51
C LEU A 42 -6.99 -16.56 -1.37
N SER A 43 -7.69 -17.47 -0.70
CA SER A 43 -9.07 -17.24 -0.27
C SER A 43 -9.15 -16.16 0.82
N GLU A 44 -10.32 -15.57 1.02
CA GLU A 44 -10.56 -14.59 2.09
C GLU A 44 -10.17 -15.13 3.48
N LYS A 45 -10.39 -16.42 3.71
CA LYS A 45 -10.03 -17.09 4.97
C LYS A 45 -8.52 -17.16 5.13
N GLU A 46 -7.78 -17.58 4.11
CA GLU A 46 -6.32 -17.67 4.12
C GLU A 46 -5.66 -16.28 4.25
N LEU A 47 -6.23 -15.27 3.59
CA LEU A 47 -5.82 -13.87 3.76
C LEU A 47 -5.99 -13.41 5.21
N ALA A 48 -7.15 -13.68 5.81
CA ALA A 48 -7.44 -13.32 7.20
C ALA A 48 -6.51 -14.03 8.20
N GLU A 49 -6.19 -15.32 7.97
CA GLU A 49 -5.22 -16.08 8.76
C GLU A 49 -3.81 -15.47 8.73
N GLN A 50 -3.46 -14.81 7.63
CA GLN A 50 -2.20 -14.06 7.46
C GLN A 50 -2.29 -12.60 7.92
N GLY A 51 -3.42 -12.17 8.48
CA GLY A 51 -3.64 -10.78 8.91
C GLY A 51 -3.84 -9.79 7.74
N ILE A 52 -4.06 -10.28 6.53
CA ILE A 52 -4.33 -9.46 5.35
C ILE A 52 -5.84 -9.21 5.29
N LYS A 53 -6.23 -7.95 5.49
CA LYS A 53 -7.61 -7.48 5.35
C LYS A 53 -7.79 -6.85 3.96
N PRO A 54 -9.04 -6.69 3.47
CA PRO A 54 -9.30 -5.98 2.22
C PRO A 54 -8.75 -4.55 2.19
N GLY A 55 -8.53 -3.90 3.35
CA GLY A 55 -7.93 -2.56 3.43
C GLY A 55 -6.43 -2.56 3.79
N THR A 56 -5.73 -3.69 3.67
CA THR A 56 -4.30 -3.80 3.97
C THR A 56 -3.48 -3.23 2.83
N VAL A 57 -2.58 -2.30 3.14
CA VAL A 57 -1.62 -1.73 2.20
C VAL A 57 -0.22 -2.04 2.72
N ARG A 58 0.70 -2.42 1.85
CA ARG A 58 2.11 -2.65 2.19
C ARG A 58 2.97 -1.58 1.53
N LEU A 59 3.75 -0.88 2.35
CA LEU A 59 4.73 0.11 1.90
C LEU A 59 6.14 -0.47 2.01
N SER A 60 6.96 -0.23 1.00
CA SER A 60 8.42 -0.39 1.06
C SER A 60 9.02 1.01 0.97
N ILE A 61 9.72 1.44 2.01
CA ILE A 61 10.28 2.79 2.08
C ILE A 61 11.62 2.81 1.34
N GLY A 62 11.73 3.70 0.36
CA GLY A 62 12.94 3.95 -0.41
C GLY A 62 13.91 4.88 0.32
N THR A 63 14.72 5.61 -0.44
CA THR A 63 15.72 6.56 0.09
C THR A 63 15.41 8.01 -0.23
N GLU A 64 14.15 8.34 -0.55
CA GLU A 64 13.69 9.72 -0.70
C GLU A 64 13.82 10.51 0.61
N HIS A 65 13.69 11.84 0.53
CA HIS A 65 13.73 12.67 1.73
C HIS A 65 12.56 12.33 2.66
N ILE A 66 12.82 12.25 3.96
CA ILE A 66 11.81 11.81 4.94
C ILE A 66 10.57 12.71 4.95
N ASP A 67 10.76 14.03 4.83
CA ASP A 67 9.65 14.98 4.83
C ASP A 67 8.75 14.79 3.60
N ASP A 68 9.34 14.54 2.42
CA ASP A 68 8.56 14.28 1.19
C ASP A 68 7.70 13.01 1.33
N ILE A 69 8.25 11.96 1.96
CA ILE A 69 7.52 10.71 2.20
C ILE A 69 6.37 10.93 3.18
N ILE A 70 6.59 11.69 4.26
CA ILE A 70 5.55 11.99 5.24
C ILE A 70 4.45 12.83 4.59
N ASP A 71 4.82 13.88 3.86
CA ASP A 71 3.88 14.78 3.18
C ASP A 71 3.02 14.01 2.15
N ASP A 72 3.61 13.10 1.37
CA ASP A 72 2.88 12.28 0.41
C ASP A 72 1.89 11.31 1.09
N LEU A 73 2.29 10.73 2.23
CA LEU A 73 1.40 9.86 3.01
C LEU A 73 0.27 10.66 3.69
N GLU A 74 0.56 11.84 4.23
CA GLU A 74 -0.44 12.70 4.87
C GLU A 74 -1.47 13.20 3.86
N GLN A 75 -1.04 13.70 2.70
CA GLN A 75 -1.97 14.16 1.66
C GLN A 75 -2.83 12.99 1.13
N ALA A 76 -2.24 11.81 0.98
CA ALA A 76 -2.98 10.63 0.51
C ALA A 76 -3.97 10.08 1.54
N LEU A 77 -3.79 10.35 2.85
CA LEU A 77 -4.67 9.87 3.93
C LEU A 77 -5.81 10.84 4.31
N ASN A 78 -5.67 12.14 4.06
CA ASN A 78 -6.58 13.18 4.56
C ASN A 78 -7.80 13.45 3.65
N PHE A 79 -8.46 12.41 3.14
CA PHE A 79 -9.59 12.53 2.22
C PHE A 79 -10.95 12.09 2.77
#